data_AF-A0A3M0H5U8-F1
#
_entry.id   AF-A0A3M0H5U8-F1
#
_cell.length_a   1.000
_cell.length_b   1.000
_cell.length_c   1.000
_cell.angle_alpha   90.00
_cell.angle_beta   90.00
_cell.angle_gamma   90.00
#
_symmetry.space_group_name_H-M   'P 1'
#
loop_
_entity.id
_entity.type
_entity.pdbx_description
1 polymer ?
#
loop_
_entity_poly.entity_id
_entity_poly.type
_entity_poly.pdbx_seq_one_letter_code
_entity_poly.pdbx_strand_id
1 'polypeptide(L)'
;MTYSGTVEADHHQFVVGSQSAETYEPAVTGSVIEIGRNFVTVMTGVAYGPVTVTVELLTTDPGDPSAGAEWEIIEEATVKVSKPFRVVTLDGEIAHDFPVLPITKGLNTFRVSAQGRDVKPGLTVTEPTESYLVQVWKVTQPAALRRLHKSDTVWNDDITVHKVRSWWDPDPVADATLYIKYGYEYMANQVKQDAINWGGRPPTDKLNRAYASKQFAFHDRMLVDALARARAPKLRKIAAWAVRRSYTLAGIADIDWIRAGLEAFEKDTTLPAPFDDRHSMNVLDAFNSDTRIQLWITSESGEQTPTAAMVAMNALSDSSGDEPLAALFSALESLLKVQHRVDHPDLLSFQRKEYDYAGLISEVRREFFPKLAPADQYERWIGHTVDEILQAGAGQ
;
A
#
# COMPACT_ATOMS: atom_id res chain seq x y z
N MET A 1 -29.04 -27.02 -8.26
CA MET A 1 -28.00 -27.82 -7.55
C MET A 1 -27.81 -27.19 -6.19
N THR A 2 -27.70 -27.98 -5.13
CA THR A 2 -27.70 -27.46 -3.76
C THR A 2 -26.49 -27.99 -3.00
N TYR A 3 -25.84 -27.11 -2.24
CA TYR A 3 -24.72 -27.42 -1.36
C TYR A 3 -25.03 -26.89 0.02
N SER A 4 -24.83 -27.68 1.06
CA SER A 4 -25.06 -27.27 2.46
C SER A 4 -23.90 -27.70 3.31
N GLY A 5 -23.57 -26.89 4.31
CA GLY A 5 -22.45 -27.13 5.22
C GLY A 5 -22.31 -25.99 6.21
N THR A 6 -21.22 -26.02 6.97
CA THR A 6 -20.87 -24.91 7.87
C THR A 6 -19.72 -24.08 7.29
N VAL A 7 -19.70 -22.81 7.67
CA VAL A 7 -18.56 -21.91 7.43
C VAL A 7 -18.27 -21.19 8.73
N GLU A 8 -16.99 -20.96 9.00
CA GLU A 8 -16.60 -20.08 10.09
C GLU A 8 -16.88 -18.63 9.69
N ALA A 9 -17.80 -18.00 10.42
CA ALA A 9 -17.93 -16.56 10.39
C ALA A 9 -16.77 -15.95 11.16
N ASP A 10 -16.21 -14.89 10.58
CA ASP A 10 -15.07 -14.18 11.14
C ASP A 10 -15.31 -12.67 10.97
N HIS A 11 -15.11 -11.90 12.04
CA HIS A 11 -15.42 -10.47 12.10
C HIS A 11 -16.81 -10.10 11.54
N HIS A 12 -17.84 -10.88 11.89
CA HIS A 12 -19.21 -10.73 11.40
C HIS A 12 -19.43 -11.03 9.92
N GLN A 13 -18.61 -11.86 9.29
CA GLN A 13 -18.77 -12.13 7.86
C GLN A 13 -18.18 -13.46 7.38
N PHE A 14 -18.67 -13.89 6.23
CA PHE A 14 -18.02 -14.87 5.36
C PHE A 14 -18.26 -14.49 3.90
N VAL A 15 -17.57 -15.11 2.94
CA VAL A 15 -17.65 -14.70 1.53
C VAL A 15 -18.07 -15.84 0.63
N VAL A 16 -18.99 -15.56 -0.30
CA VAL A 16 -19.28 -16.39 -1.46
C VAL A 16 -18.71 -15.70 -2.70
N GLY A 17 -17.53 -16.12 -3.13
CA GLY A 17 -16.75 -15.36 -4.10
C GLY A 17 -15.52 -16.09 -4.62
N SER A 18 -14.77 -15.41 -5.47
CA SER A 18 -13.45 -15.89 -5.87
C SER A 18 -12.44 -15.65 -4.75
N GLN A 19 -11.55 -16.61 -4.50
CA GLN A 19 -10.43 -16.44 -3.54
C GLN A 19 -9.48 -15.27 -3.88
N SER A 20 -9.53 -14.78 -5.11
CA SER A 20 -8.74 -13.62 -5.58
C SER A 20 -9.62 -12.41 -5.89
N ALA A 21 -10.83 -12.38 -5.32
CA ALA A 21 -11.68 -11.20 -5.37
C ALA A 21 -11.17 -10.18 -4.34
N GLU A 22 -11.23 -8.90 -4.73
CA GLU A 22 -10.92 -7.79 -3.83
C GLU A 22 -12.18 -7.46 -3.04
N THR A 23 -12.36 -8.10 -1.88
CA THR A 23 -13.59 -8.01 -1.06
C THR A 23 -13.69 -6.69 -0.30
N TYR A 24 -12.62 -5.88 -0.25
CA TYR A 24 -12.59 -4.60 0.46
C TYR A 24 -13.13 -3.41 -0.35
N GLU A 25 -13.42 -3.63 -1.64
CA GLU A 25 -14.07 -2.64 -2.51
C GLU A 25 -15.50 -3.08 -2.91
N PRO A 26 -16.46 -3.15 -1.97
CA PRO A 26 -17.84 -3.41 -2.33
C PRO A 26 -18.37 -2.26 -3.21
N ALA A 27 -19.10 -2.62 -4.25
CA ALA A 27 -19.85 -1.67 -5.07
C ALA A 27 -21.14 -1.22 -4.37
N VAL A 28 -21.77 -2.11 -3.60
CA VAL A 28 -22.99 -1.83 -2.84
C VAL A 28 -22.97 -2.62 -1.53
N THR A 29 -23.30 -1.97 -0.41
CA THR A 29 -23.48 -2.59 0.91
C THR A 29 -24.96 -2.53 1.28
N GLY A 30 -25.51 -3.68 1.66
CA GLY A 30 -26.81 -3.84 2.31
C GLY A 30 -26.65 -4.28 3.77
N SER A 31 -27.73 -4.81 4.36
CA SER A 31 -27.75 -5.28 5.74
C SER A 31 -27.29 -6.73 5.90
N VAL A 32 -27.45 -7.58 4.88
CA VAL A 32 -27.01 -8.99 4.91
C VAL A 32 -26.00 -9.31 3.82
N ILE A 33 -25.92 -8.49 2.75
CA ILE A 33 -24.90 -8.67 1.72
C ILE A 33 -24.14 -7.40 1.38
N GLU A 34 -22.86 -7.57 1.09
CA GLU A 34 -22.06 -6.63 0.33
C GLU A 34 -21.64 -7.28 -0.98
N ILE A 35 -21.71 -6.52 -2.08
CA ILE A 35 -21.43 -7.07 -3.40
C ILE A 35 -20.35 -6.27 -4.13
N GLY A 36 -19.48 -6.97 -4.84
CA GLY A 36 -18.50 -6.35 -5.71
C GLY A 36 -18.06 -7.28 -6.84
N ARG A 37 -16.87 -7.04 -7.39
CA ARG A 37 -16.40 -7.80 -8.56
C ARG A 37 -15.96 -9.21 -8.15
N ASN A 38 -16.76 -10.21 -8.52
CA ASN A 38 -16.52 -11.63 -8.24
C ASN A 38 -16.65 -12.02 -6.75
N PHE A 39 -17.43 -11.29 -5.96
CA PHE A 39 -17.73 -11.70 -4.59
C PHE A 39 -19.11 -11.20 -4.12
N VAL A 40 -19.63 -11.91 -3.13
CA VAL A 40 -20.73 -11.53 -2.26
C VAL A 40 -20.27 -11.81 -0.83
N THR A 41 -20.04 -10.78 -0.03
CA THR A 41 -19.79 -10.91 1.40
C THR A 41 -21.14 -11.02 2.10
N VAL A 42 -21.28 -11.98 3.00
CA VAL A 42 -22.50 -12.19 3.79
C VAL A 42 -22.25 -11.74 5.21
N MET A 43 -23.03 -10.77 5.68
CA MET A 43 -22.92 -10.18 7.02
C MET A 43 -23.63 -11.04 8.06
N THR A 44 -22.96 -11.38 9.15
CA THR A 44 -23.50 -12.22 10.24
C THR A 44 -23.86 -11.43 11.49
N GLY A 45 -24.72 -12.00 12.35
CA GLY A 45 -25.00 -11.44 13.68
C GLY A 45 -23.88 -11.76 14.67
N VAL A 46 -23.47 -13.03 14.71
CA VAL A 46 -22.30 -13.51 15.45
C VAL A 46 -21.02 -12.85 14.94
N ALA A 47 -20.10 -12.55 15.85
CA ALA A 47 -18.80 -11.98 15.49
C ALA A 47 -17.84 -13.06 14.99
N TYR A 48 -17.83 -14.22 15.65
CA TYR A 48 -16.97 -15.36 15.29
C TYR A 48 -17.68 -16.69 15.57
N GLY A 49 -17.36 -17.70 14.77
CA GLY A 49 -17.82 -19.08 14.98
C GLY A 49 -18.63 -19.62 13.82
N PRO A 50 -19.05 -20.89 13.89
CA PRO A 50 -19.70 -21.55 12.77
C PRO A 50 -21.09 -20.97 12.50
N VAL A 51 -21.45 -20.87 11.23
CA VAL A 51 -22.82 -20.60 10.76
C VAL A 51 -23.25 -21.63 9.71
N THR A 52 -24.55 -21.90 9.63
CA THR A 52 -25.09 -22.85 8.65
C THR A 52 -25.33 -22.14 7.33
N VAL A 53 -24.79 -22.67 6.24
CA VAL A 53 -24.95 -22.09 4.90
C VAL A 53 -25.50 -23.12 3.93
N THR A 54 -26.47 -22.71 3.12
CA THR A 54 -26.95 -23.46 1.97
C THR A 54 -26.83 -22.61 0.72
N VAL A 55 -26.16 -23.12 -0.32
CA VAL A 55 -26.00 -22.48 -1.62
C VAL A 55 -26.83 -23.23 -2.66
N GLU A 56 -27.80 -22.55 -3.27
CA GLU A 56 -28.65 -23.08 -4.32
C GLU A 56 -28.32 -22.42 -5.67
N LEU A 57 -27.88 -23.24 -6.63
CA LEU A 57 -27.68 -22.85 -8.02
C LEU A 57 -28.95 -23.19 -8.81
N LEU A 58 -29.68 -22.15 -9.19
CA LEU A 58 -30.96 -22.24 -9.87
C LEU A 58 -30.82 -21.96 -11.37
N THR A 59 -31.68 -22.57 -12.17
CA THR A 59 -31.74 -22.36 -13.62
C THR A 59 -32.54 -21.13 -14.01
N THR A 60 -33.47 -20.70 -13.15
CA THR A 60 -34.42 -19.62 -13.37
C THR A 60 -34.62 -18.84 -12.08
N ASP A 61 -35.16 -17.62 -12.21
CA ASP A 61 -35.58 -16.81 -11.08
C ASP A 61 -36.58 -17.59 -10.19
N PRO A 62 -36.33 -17.73 -8.88
CA PRO A 62 -37.25 -18.41 -7.96
C PRO A 62 -38.55 -17.64 -7.68
N GLY A 63 -38.71 -16.41 -8.19
CA GLY A 63 -39.88 -15.55 -7.95
C GLY A 63 -39.75 -14.79 -6.63
N ASP A 64 -40.82 -14.07 -6.26
CA ASP A 64 -40.85 -13.33 -4.99
C ASP A 64 -40.82 -14.30 -3.79
N PRO A 65 -40.05 -14.01 -2.73
CA PRO A 65 -40.07 -14.81 -1.53
C PRO A 65 -41.49 -14.83 -0.95
N SER A 66 -41.99 -16.02 -0.62
CA SER A 66 -43.33 -16.18 -0.04
C SER A 66 -43.48 -15.34 1.23
N ALA A 67 -44.59 -14.61 1.35
CA ALA A 67 -44.90 -13.67 2.45
C ALA A 67 -45.01 -14.27 3.87
N GLY A 68 -44.56 -15.51 4.07
CA GLY A 68 -44.43 -16.21 5.35
C GLY A 68 -43.08 -16.90 5.51
N ALA A 69 -42.05 -16.45 4.80
CA ALA A 69 -40.70 -16.99 4.94
C ALA A 69 -40.18 -16.80 6.37
N GLU A 70 -39.63 -17.87 6.96
CA GLU A 70 -38.94 -17.86 8.26
C GLU A 70 -37.67 -16.96 8.26
N TRP A 71 -37.31 -16.42 7.11
CA TRP A 71 -36.16 -15.55 6.90
C TRP A 71 -36.42 -14.15 7.45
N GLU A 72 -35.58 -13.73 8.39
CA GLU A 72 -35.65 -12.42 9.04
C GLU A 72 -35.11 -11.31 8.13
N ILE A 73 -34.26 -11.65 7.16
CA ILE A 73 -33.77 -10.70 6.17
C ILE A 73 -33.59 -11.38 4.82
N ILE A 74 -33.94 -10.67 3.75
CA ILE A 74 -33.74 -11.11 2.37
C ILE A 74 -33.26 -9.91 1.55
N GLU A 75 -32.04 -10.02 1.02
CA GLU A 75 -31.49 -9.06 0.07
C GLU A 75 -31.02 -9.78 -1.20
N GLU A 76 -31.18 -9.12 -2.34
CA GLU A 76 -30.71 -9.65 -3.63
C GLU A 76 -29.97 -8.60 -4.44
N ALA A 77 -28.95 -9.00 -5.18
CA ALA A 77 -28.21 -8.12 -6.06
C ALA A 77 -27.55 -8.87 -7.23
N THR A 78 -27.31 -8.16 -8.34
CA THR A 78 -26.62 -8.74 -9.50
C THR A 78 -25.11 -8.56 -9.40
N VAL A 79 -24.37 -9.66 -9.59
CA VAL A 79 -22.90 -9.70 -9.59
C VAL A 79 -22.38 -10.22 -10.93
N LYS A 80 -21.30 -9.59 -11.43
CA LYS A 80 -20.58 -10.05 -12.61
C LYS A 80 -19.55 -11.11 -12.23
N VAL A 81 -19.82 -12.34 -12.65
CA VAL A 81 -18.96 -13.52 -12.43
C VAL A 81 -18.01 -13.70 -13.62
N SER A 82 -16.72 -13.64 -13.36
CA SER A 82 -15.64 -13.84 -14.35
C SER A 82 -14.60 -14.87 -13.89
N LYS A 83 -14.50 -15.12 -12.59
CA LYS A 83 -13.61 -16.09 -11.93
C LYS A 83 -14.43 -17.21 -11.23
N PRO A 84 -13.82 -18.35 -10.87
CA PRO A 84 -14.48 -19.39 -10.07
C PRO A 84 -14.91 -18.88 -8.69
N PHE A 85 -16.10 -19.27 -8.24
CA PHE A 85 -16.66 -18.93 -6.93
C PHE A 85 -16.56 -20.13 -5.97
N ARG A 86 -16.36 -19.82 -4.69
CA ARG A 86 -16.29 -20.73 -3.55
C ARG A 86 -16.93 -20.05 -2.33
N VAL A 87 -17.23 -20.84 -1.30
CA VAL A 87 -17.46 -20.31 0.05
C VAL A 87 -16.12 -20.24 0.75
N VAL A 88 -15.76 -19.06 1.26
CA VAL A 88 -14.46 -18.78 1.88
C VAL A 88 -14.64 -18.00 3.17
N THR A 89 -13.76 -18.25 4.13
CA THR A 89 -13.65 -17.45 5.36
C THR A 89 -12.93 -16.13 5.06
N LEU A 90 -12.90 -15.21 6.03
CA LEU A 90 -12.22 -13.92 5.85
C LEU A 90 -10.69 -14.08 5.70
N ASP A 91 -10.10 -15.07 6.36
CA ASP A 91 -8.69 -15.46 6.21
C ASP A 91 -8.35 -16.06 4.82
N GLY A 92 -9.34 -16.19 3.93
CA GLY A 92 -9.17 -16.70 2.57
C GLY A 92 -9.13 -18.23 2.46
N GLU A 93 -9.38 -18.93 3.57
CA GLU A 93 -9.50 -20.38 3.58
C GLU A 93 -10.80 -20.83 2.90
N ILE A 94 -10.73 -21.97 2.19
CA ILE A 94 -11.91 -22.54 1.53
C ILE A 94 -12.69 -23.30 2.59
N ALA A 95 -13.98 -22.99 2.73
CA ALA A 95 -14.87 -23.75 3.58
C ALA A 95 -14.90 -25.22 3.13
N HIS A 96 -14.55 -26.14 4.04
CA HIS A 96 -14.29 -27.55 3.71
C HIS A 96 -15.49 -28.26 3.07
N ASP A 97 -16.71 -27.89 3.45
CA ASP A 97 -17.94 -28.53 2.96
C ASP A 97 -18.33 -28.08 1.54
N PHE A 98 -17.69 -27.05 0.99
CA PHE A 98 -18.10 -26.43 -0.26
C PHE A 98 -17.08 -26.64 -1.39
N PRO A 99 -17.49 -27.26 -2.52
CA PRO A 99 -16.63 -27.37 -3.69
C PRO A 99 -16.56 -26.03 -4.44
N VAL A 100 -15.85 -26.02 -5.59
CA VAL A 100 -16.01 -24.93 -6.57
C VAL A 100 -17.48 -24.91 -6.99
N LEU A 101 -18.12 -23.75 -6.83
CA LEU A 101 -19.50 -23.56 -7.24
C LEU A 101 -19.55 -23.43 -8.78
N PRO A 102 -20.29 -24.27 -9.52
CA PRO A 102 -20.38 -24.23 -10.98
C PRO A 102 -21.27 -23.08 -11.48
N ILE A 103 -20.97 -21.85 -11.05
CA ILE A 103 -21.68 -20.63 -11.46
C ILE A 103 -21.21 -20.21 -12.86
N THR A 104 -22.16 -19.98 -13.76
CA THR A 104 -21.84 -19.59 -15.14
C THR A 104 -21.26 -18.17 -15.20
N LYS A 105 -20.23 -17.97 -16.03
CA LYS A 105 -19.66 -16.63 -16.29
C LYS A 105 -20.73 -15.68 -16.85
N GLY A 106 -20.66 -14.41 -16.47
CA GLY A 106 -21.62 -13.36 -16.84
C GLY A 106 -22.34 -12.77 -15.63
N LEU A 107 -23.49 -12.15 -15.87
CA LEU A 107 -24.33 -11.60 -14.80
C LEU A 107 -25.12 -12.73 -14.13
N ASN A 108 -25.04 -12.79 -12.80
CA ASN A 108 -25.85 -13.68 -11.98
C ASN A 108 -26.42 -12.87 -10.82
N THR A 109 -27.67 -13.12 -10.47
CA THR A 109 -28.26 -12.56 -9.25
C THR A 109 -27.99 -13.49 -8.10
N PHE A 110 -27.56 -12.92 -6.98
CA PHE A 110 -27.40 -13.57 -5.70
C PHE A 110 -28.50 -13.04 -4.78
N ARG A 111 -29.32 -13.93 -4.24
CA ARG A 111 -30.26 -13.63 -3.17
C ARG A 111 -29.78 -14.31 -1.91
N VAL A 112 -29.63 -13.55 -0.84
CA VAL A 112 -29.23 -14.06 0.46
C VAL A 112 -30.37 -13.84 1.43
N SER A 113 -30.81 -14.93 2.02
CA SER A 113 -31.80 -14.96 3.09
C SER A 113 -31.13 -15.42 4.37
N ALA A 114 -31.40 -14.77 5.50
CA ALA A 114 -30.81 -15.14 6.78
C ALA A 114 -31.82 -15.15 7.94
N GLN A 115 -31.52 -15.96 8.95
CA GLN A 115 -32.32 -16.14 10.17
C GLN A 115 -31.39 -16.41 11.37
N GLY A 116 -31.79 -15.92 12.54
CA GLY A 116 -31.12 -16.17 13.83
C GLY A 116 -30.09 -15.11 14.21
N ARG A 117 -29.98 -14.02 13.45
CA ARG A 117 -28.91 -13.01 13.61
C ARG A 117 -29.03 -12.24 14.92
N ASP A 118 -30.25 -12.08 15.43
CA ASP A 118 -30.52 -11.41 16.72
C ASP A 118 -30.31 -12.32 17.94
N VAL A 119 -30.01 -13.62 17.76
CA VAL A 119 -29.93 -14.58 18.89
C VAL A 119 -28.65 -14.38 19.71
N LYS A 120 -27.51 -14.15 19.05
CA LYS A 120 -26.20 -13.94 19.69
C LYS A 120 -25.39 -12.83 19.00
N PRO A 121 -25.91 -11.59 18.90
CA PRO A 121 -25.26 -10.51 18.18
C PRO A 121 -23.91 -10.15 18.82
N GLY A 122 -22.85 -10.10 18.02
CA GLY A 122 -21.51 -9.71 18.48
C GLY A 122 -20.77 -10.72 19.33
N LEU A 123 -21.33 -11.92 19.53
CA LEU A 123 -20.70 -12.95 20.36
C LEU A 123 -19.89 -13.93 19.51
N THR A 124 -18.89 -14.53 20.14
CA THR A 124 -18.22 -15.74 19.63
C THR A 124 -19.04 -16.97 20.03
N VAL A 125 -19.32 -17.84 19.06
CA VAL A 125 -20.09 -19.08 19.27
C VAL A 125 -19.25 -20.30 18.90
N THR A 126 -19.56 -21.45 19.49
CA THR A 126 -18.93 -22.74 19.16
C THR A 126 -19.84 -23.67 18.37
N GLU A 127 -21.12 -23.32 18.25
CA GLU A 127 -22.16 -24.08 17.56
C GLU A 127 -22.97 -23.11 16.70
N PRO A 128 -23.45 -23.54 15.52
CA PRO A 128 -24.17 -22.67 14.61
C PRO A 128 -25.51 -22.22 15.19
N THR A 129 -25.68 -20.90 15.28
CA THR A 129 -26.93 -20.27 15.76
C THR A 129 -27.66 -19.48 14.67
N GLU A 130 -27.03 -19.35 13.50
CA GLU A 130 -27.55 -18.61 12.36
C GLU A 130 -27.60 -19.51 11.13
N SER A 131 -28.58 -19.24 10.27
CA SER A 131 -28.77 -19.96 9.00
C SER A 131 -28.83 -18.99 7.84
N TYR A 132 -28.13 -19.32 6.75
CA TYR A 132 -28.04 -18.52 5.54
C TYR A 132 -28.40 -19.38 4.32
N LEU A 133 -29.26 -18.84 3.45
CA LEU A 133 -29.60 -19.40 2.15
C LEU A 133 -29.12 -18.44 1.06
N VAL A 134 -28.20 -18.91 0.21
CA VAL A 134 -27.63 -18.16 -0.92
C VAL A 134 -28.13 -18.77 -2.23
N GLN A 135 -29.10 -18.13 -2.87
CA GLN A 135 -29.66 -18.56 -4.15
C GLN A 135 -29.00 -17.79 -5.29
N VAL A 136 -28.58 -18.50 -6.34
CA VAL A 136 -27.85 -17.93 -7.47
C VAL A 136 -28.49 -18.36 -8.79
N TRP A 137 -28.84 -17.41 -9.65
CA TRP A 137 -29.32 -17.68 -11.00
C TRP A 137 -28.77 -16.69 -12.03
N LYS A 138 -28.71 -17.13 -13.28
CA LYS A 138 -28.21 -16.31 -14.38
C LYS A 138 -29.25 -15.26 -14.79
N VAL A 139 -28.78 -14.04 -15.08
CA VAL A 139 -29.61 -12.95 -15.63
C VAL A 139 -28.93 -12.29 -16.83
N THR A 140 -29.71 -11.56 -17.63
CA THR A 140 -29.22 -10.85 -18.82
C THR A 140 -29.05 -9.35 -18.61
N GLN A 141 -29.71 -8.79 -17.60
CA GLN A 141 -29.66 -7.37 -17.26
C GLN A 141 -29.24 -7.19 -15.79
N PRO A 142 -28.42 -6.17 -15.48
CA PRO A 142 -28.08 -5.85 -14.10
C PRO A 142 -29.28 -5.25 -13.37
N ALA A 143 -29.49 -5.66 -12.13
CA ALA A 143 -30.43 -5.03 -11.20
C ALA A 143 -29.66 -4.43 -10.01
N ALA A 144 -30.17 -3.32 -9.46
CA ALA A 144 -29.67 -2.75 -8.22
C ALA A 144 -29.92 -3.70 -7.04
N LEU A 145 -29.15 -3.54 -5.96
CA LEU A 145 -29.41 -4.28 -4.72
C LEU A 145 -30.80 -3.90 -4.20
N ARG A 146 -31.59 -4.91 -3.82
CA ARG A 146 -32.94 -4.76 -3.27
C ARG A 146 -33.03 -5.48 -1.93
N ARG A 147 -33.58 -4.80 -0.93
CA ARG A 147 -34.04 -5.41 0.32
C ARG A 147 -35.50 -5.81 0.16
N LEU A 148 -35.75 -7.11 0.09
CA LEU A 148 -37.09 -7.68 -0.08
C LEU A 148 -37.78 -7.86 1.27
N HIS A 149 -37.02 -8.14 2.32
CA HIS A 149 -37.52 -8.34 3.67
C HIS A 149 -36.45 -7.96 4.70
N LYS A 150 -36.86 -7.41 5.85
CA LYS A 150 -36.03 -7.20 7.03
C LYS A 150 -36.92 -7.08 8.27
N SER A 151 -36.64 -7.91 9.27
CA SER A 151 -37.23 -7.88 10.61
C SER A 151 -36.18 -7.98 11.71
N ASP A 152 -34.95 -8.42 11.39
CA ASP A 152 -33.84 -8.45 12.34
C ASP A 152 -33.32 -7.05 12.69
N THR A 153 -32.72 -6.92 13.88
CA THR A 153 -32.20 -5.65 14.39
C THR A 153 -30.72 -5.42 14.06
N VAL A 154 -29.97 -6.48 13.75
CA VAL A 154 -28.55 -6.37 13.37
C VAL A 154 -28.39 -5.67 12.01
N TRP A 155 -27.35 -4.83 11.89
CA TRP A 155 -26.98 -4.11 10.67
C TRP A 155 -28.16 -3.34 10.07
N ASN A 156 -28.66 -2.32 10.77
CA ASN A 156 -29.86 -1.58 10.38
C ASN A 156 -29.59 -0.40 9.43
N ASP A 157 -28.47 -0.44 8.72
CA ASP A 157 -28.07 0.61 7.79
C ASP A 157 -28.88 0.56 6.49
N ASP A 158 -29.03 1.72 5.85
CA ASP A 158 -29.62 1.83 4.52
C ASP A 158 -28.69 1.25 3.45
N ILE A 159 -29.28 0.79 2.34
CA ILE A 159 -28.51 0.31 1.19
C ILE A 159 -27.64 1.45 0.68
N THR A 160 -26.32 1.25 0.75
CA THR A 160 -25.33 2.24 0.35
C THR A 160 -24.68 1.81 -0.95
N VAL A 161 -24.90 2.59 -2.01
CA VAL A 161 -24.17 2.42 -3.27
C VAL A 161 -22.84 3.15 -3.14
N HIS A 162 -21.76 2.38 -3.12
CA HIS A 162 -20.42 2.95 -3.12
C HIS A 162 -20.09 3.46 -4.50
N LYS A 163 -19.53 4.67 -4.57
CA LYS A 163 -19.02 5.17 -5.85
C LYS A 163 -17.96 4.19 -6.33
N VAL A 164 -18.10 3.72 -7.58
CA VAL A 164 -17.07 2.91 -8.25
C VAL A 164 -15.78 3.71 -8.18
N ARG A 165 -14.87 3.26 -7.32
CA ARG A 165 -13.60 3.92 -7.08
C ARG A 165 -12.88 4.04 -8.41
N SER A 166 -12.47 5.25 -8.70
CA SER A 166 -11.49 5.44 -9.75
C SER A 166 -10.18 4.82 -9.27
N TRP A 167 -9.40 4.19 -10.15
CA TRP A 167 -8.13 3.50 -9.79
C TRP A 167 -7.12 4.40 -9.02
N TRP A 168 -7.34 5.72 -8.99
CA TRP A 168 -6.54 6.73 -8.31
C TRP A 168 -7.14 7.21 -6.97
N ASP A 169 -8.33 6.76 -6.58
CA ASP A 169 -9.02 7.17 -5.36
C ASP A 169 -8.47 6.36 -4.15
N PRO A 170 -7.89 6.99 -3.10
CA PRO A 170 -7.23 6.30 -2.00
C PRO A 170 -8.22 5.60 -1.06
N ASP A 171 -7.92 4.38 -0.62
CA ASP A 171 -8.81 3.51 0.15
C ASP A 171 -8.52 3.53 1.66
N PRO A 172 -9.37 4.19 2.48
CA PRO A 172 -9.21 4.18 3.92
C PRO A 172 -9.47 2.81 4.56
N VAL A 173 -10.10 1.85 3.86
CA VAL A 173 -10.34 0.47 4.32
C VAL A 173 -9.18 -0.46 3.91
N ALA A 174 -8.55 -0.26 2.75
CA ALA A 174 -7.24 -0.85 2.44
C ALA A 174 -6.15 -0.39 3.42
N ASP A 175 -6.20 0.88 3.85
CA ASP A 175 -5.31 1.38 4.90
C ASP A 175 -5.65 0.76 6.26
N ALA A 176 -6.91 0.38 6.51
CA ALA A 176 -7.33 -0.39 7.70
C ALA A 176 -7.05 -1.92 7.61
N THR A 177 -6.82 -2.51 6.43
CA THR A 177 -6.52 -3.95 6.29
C THR A 177 -5.06 -4.32 6.45
N LEU A 178 -4.17 -3.32 6.57
CA LEU A 178 -2.86 -3.57 7.17
C LEU A 178 -2.98 -4.10 8.61
N TYR A 179 -4.10 -3.82 9.28
CA TYR A 179 -4.34 -4.14 10.69
C TYR A 179 -4.86 -5.57 10.90
N ILE A 180 -5.38 -6.22 9.85
CA ILE A 180 -6.00 -7.56 9.96
C ILE A 180 -4.96 -8.68 9.77
N LYS A 181 -3.88 -8.47 9.02
CA LYS A 181 -2.82 -9.48 8.80
C LYS A 181 -1.98 -9.81 10.06
N TYR A 182 -2.08 -9.03 11.13
CA TYR A 182 -1.03 -8.98 12.16
C TYR A 182 -1.47 -8.98 13.64
N GLY A 183 -2.77 -9.01 13.98
CA GLY A 183 -3.23 -9.10 15.37
C GLY A 183 -3.39 -7.73 16.08
N TYR A 184 -4.50 -7.61 16.83
CA TYR A 184 -5.32 -6.39 16.91
C TYR A 184 -4.82 -5.20 17.74
N GLU A 185 -3.77 -5.29 18.57
CA GLU A 185 -3.42 -4.15 19.46
C GLU A 185 -1.96 -3.71 19.37
N TYR A 186 -1.00 -4.63 19.53
CA TYR A 186 0.42 -4.25 19.43
C TYR A 186 0.85 -4.07 17.97
N MET A 187 0.39 -4.94 17.07
CA MET A 187 0.71 -4.81 15.65
C MET A 187 -0.15 -3.79 14.94
N ALA A 188 -1.41 -3.57 15.34
CA ALA A 188 -2.22 -2.44 14.88
C ALA A 188 -1.53 -1.09 15.10
N ASN A 189 -0.92 -0.88 16.27
CA ASN A 189 -0.11 0.32 16.53
C ASN A 189 1.15 0.36 15.67
N GLN A 190 1.86 -0.75 15.48
CA GLN A 190 3.05 -0.81 14.62
C GLN A 190 2.73 -0.53 13.16
N VAL A 191 1.64 -1.12 12.67
CA VAL A 191 1.08 -0.95 11.33
C VAL A 191 0.61 0.47 11.10
N LYS A 192 -0.12 1.04 12.06
CA LYS A 192 -0.53 2.45 12.05
C LYS A 192 0.67 3.36 12.01
N GLN A 193 1.63 3.10 12.90
CA GLN A 193 2.84 3.87 13.00
C GLN A 193 3.67 3.74 11.71
N ASP A 194 3.73 2.55 11.10
CA ASP A 194 4.39 2.36 9.82
C ASP A 194 3.63 3.07 8.69
N ALA A 195 2.31 2.99 8.62
CA ALA A 195 1.55 3.77 7.64
C ALA A 195 1.80 5.28 7.79
N ILE A 196 1.78 5.81 9.02
CA ILE A 196 2.14 7.21 9.33
C ILE A 196 3.58 7.51 8.86
N ASN A 197 4.53 6.66 9.22
CA ASN A 197 5.93 6.83 8.86
C ASN A 197 6.17 6.73 7.33
N TRP A 198 5.23 6.17 6.59
CA TRP A 198 5.29 5.97 5.14
C TRP A 198 4.31 6.87 4.35
N GLY A 199 3.84 7.96 4.97
CA GLY A 199 3.01 8.97 4.33
C GLY A 199 1.54 8.56 4.17
N GLY A 200 1.00 7.85 5.16
CA GLY A 200 -0.40 7.44 5.25
C GLY A 200 -0.69 6.03 4.74
N ARG A 201 0.30 5.31 4.20
CA ARG A 201 0.12 3.95 3.65
C ARG A 201 1.30 3.03 3.95
N PRO A 202 1.11 1.72 4.17
CA PRO A 202 2.19 0.75 4.24
C PRO A 202 3.17 0.76 3.05
N PRO A 203 4.43 0.34 3.23
CA PRO A 203 5.30 0.01 2.11
C PRO A 203 4.90 -1.31 1.45
N THR A 204 5.17 -1.43 0.15
CA THR A 204 5.28 -2.76 -0.50
C THR A 204 6.63 -3.38 -0.18
N ASP A 205 6.79 -4.71 -0.34
CA ASP A 205 8.09 -5.38 -0.15
C ASP A 205 9.23 -4.72 -0.95
N LYS A 206 8.92 -4.24 -2.16
CA LYS A 206 9.86 -3.54 -3.03
C LYS A 206 10.33 -2.20 -2.43
N LEU A 207 9.42 -1.45 -1.80
CA LEU A 207 9.76 -0.21 -1.09
C LEU A 207 10.49 -0.51 0.22
N ASN A 208 10.09 -1.55 0.92
CA ASN A 208 10.68 -1.92 2.21
C ASN A 208 12.16 -2.32 2.08
N ARG A 209 12.59 -2.85 0.91
CA ARG A 209 14.00 -3.13 0.60
C ARG A 209 14.83 -1.88 0.27
N ALA A 210 14.20 -0.78 -0.12
CA ALA A 210 14.87 0.48 -0.39
C ALA A 210 14.91 1.34 0.89
N TYR A 211 15.95 1.16 1.71
CA TYR A 211 16.06 1.74 3.06
C TYR A 211 15.71 3.24 3.15
N ALA A 212 16.28 4.06 2.26
CA ALA A 212 16.06 5.52 2.28
C ALA A 212 14.66 5.94 1.83
N SER A 213 13.88 5.06 1.17
CA SER A 213 12.57 5.40 0.61
C SER A 213 11.52 5.78 1.65
N LYS A 214 11.66 5.30 2.90
CA LYS A 214 10.74 5.63 4.01
C LYS A 214 10.70 7.13 4.30
N GLN A 215 11.87 7.79 4.35
CA GLN A 215 11.94 9.23 4.61
C GLN A 215 11.32 10.03 3.45
N PHE A 216 11.58 9.63 2.20
CA PHE A 216 10.92 10.25 1.05
C PHE A 216 9.40 10.03 1.05
N ALA A 217 8.93 8.85 1.49
CA ALA A 217 7.50 8.52 1.52
C ALA A 217 6.76 9.34 2.58
N PHE A 218 7.40 9.61 3.71
CA PHE A 218 6.89 10.49 4.76
C PHE A 218 6.59 11.90 4.20
N HIS A 219 7.46 12.43 3.36
CA HIS A 219 7.29 13.77 2.76
C HIS A 219 6.40 13.78 1.51
N ASP A 220 6.49 12.75 0.66
CA ASP A 220 5.76 12.68 -0.60
C ASP A 220 5.54 11.24 -1.05
N ARG A 221 4.46 10.64 -0.53
CA ARG A 221 4.11 9.26 -0.87
C ARG A 221 3.80 9.08 -2.35
N MET A 222 3.21 10.07 -3.01
CA MET A 222 2.83 9.96 -4.42
C MET A 222 4.06 9.85 -5.32
N LEU A 223 5.08 10.67 -5.06
CA LEU A 223 6.33 10.57 -5.80
C LEU A 223 7.00 9.21 -5.58
N VAL A 224 7.06 8.72 -4.33
CA VAL A 224 7.65 7.41 -4.03
C VAL A 224 6.92 6.27 -4.75
N ASP A 225 5.58 6.28 -4.77
CA ASP A 225 4.80 5.29 -5.51
C ASP A 225 5.01 5.39 -7.03
N ALA A 226 5.17 6.61 -7.56
CA ALA A 226 5.46 6.83 -8.97
C ALA A 226 6.87 6.31 -9.35
N LEU A 227 7.86 6.51 -8.47
CA LEU A 227 9.20 5.94 -8.60
C LEU A 227 9.17 4.41 -8.56
N ALA A 228 8.45 3.82 -7.60
CA ALA A 228 8.34 2.36 -7.50
C ALA A 228 7.76 1.69 -8.77
N ARG A 229 6.90 2.40 -9.51
CA ARG A 229 6.28 1.96 -10.77
C ARG A 229 7.11 2.30 -12.02
N ALA A 230 8.10 3.19 -11.90
CA ALA A 230 8.94 3.57 -13.02
C ALA A 230 9.81 2.37 -13.48
N ARG A 231 10.07 2.31 -14.78
CA ARG A 231 10.96 1.30 -15.36
C ARG A 231 12.42 1.63 -15.03
N ALA A 232 13.26 0.60 -14.96
CA ALA A 232 14.68 0.71 -14.62
C ALA A 232 15.44 1.83 -15.35
N PRO A 233 15.28 2.06 -16.67
CA PRO A 233 16.00 3.14 -17.36
C PRO A 233 15.66 4.54 -16.82
N LYS A 234 14.41 4.78 -16.40
CA LYS A 234 14.01 6.06 -15.81
C LYS A 234 14.64 6.21 -14.41
N LEU A 235 14.65 5.13 -13.61
CA LEU A 235 15.25 5.12 -12.28
C LEU A 235 16.75 5.41 -12.33
N ARG A 236 17.48 4.73 -13.24
CA ARG A 236 18.91 4.95 -13.49
C ARG A 236 19.20 6.39 -13.91
N LYS A 237 18.37 6.96 -14.79
CA LYS A 237 18.51 8.37 -15.21
C LYS A 237 18.37 9.35 -14.03
N ILE A 238 17.40 9.13 -13.14
CA ILE A 238 17.21 10.00 -11.97
C ILE A 238 18.37 9.81 -10.98
N ALA A 239 18.83 8.58 -10.78
CA ALA A 239 20.00 8.29 -9.94
C ALA A 239 21.26 9.00 -10.47
N ALA A 240 21.52 8.92 -11.78
CA ALA A 240 22.66 9.59 -12.41
C ALA A 240 22.60 11.11 -12.29
N TRP A 241 21.41 11.70 -12.44
CA TRP A 241 21.18 13.12 -12.16
C TRP A 241 21.55 13.49 -10.72
N ALA A 242 21.10 12.71 -9.74
CA ALA A 242 21.36 12.96 -8.33
C ALA A 242 22.85 12.79 -7.96
N VAL A 243 23.50 11.76 -8.49
CA VAL A 243 24.95 11.51 -8.28
C VAL A 243 25.76 12.64 -8.90
N ARG A 244 25.52 13.03 -10.16
CA ARG A 244 26.24 14.14 -10.79
C ARG A 244 26.11 15.42 -9.98
N ARG A 245 24.90 15.72 -9.50
CA ARG A 245 24.67 16.91 -8.69
C ARG A 245 25.42 16.87 -7.35
N SER A 246 25.50 15.70 -6.70
CA SER A 246 26.31 15.49 -5.50
C SER A 246 27.78 15.87 -5.73
N TYR A 247 28.43 15.31 -6.76
CA TYR A 247 29.83 15.63 -7.07
C TYR A 247 30.04 17.09 -7.50
N THR A 248 29.03 17.69 -8.15
CA THR A 248 29.07 19.09 -8.58
C THR A 248 29.01 20.03 -7.37
N LEU A 249 28.09 19.79 -6.43
CA LEU A 249 27.98 20.54 -5.18
C LEU A 249 29.24 20.38 -4.31
N ALA A 250 29.85 19.20 -4.33
CA ALA A 250 31.12 18.95 -3.66
C ALA A 250 32.34 19.58 -4.36
N GLY A 251 32.16 20.19 -5.54
CA GLY A 251 33.24 20.87 -6.28
C GLY A 251 34.26 19.94 -6.95
N ILE A 252 33.95 18.65 -7.10
CA ILE A 252 34.89 17.61 -7.56
C ILE A 252 34.47 16.94 -8.87
N ALA A 253 33.31 17.30 -9.44
CA ALA A 253 32.78 16.67 -10.67
C ALA A 253 33.70 16.80 -11.91
N ASP A 254 34.56 17.82 -11.95
CA ASP A 254 35.44 18.10 -13.09
C ASP A 254 36.80 17.38 -13.04
N ILE A 255 37.07 16.66 -11.96
CA ILE A 255 38.26 15.82 -11.86
C ILE A 255 38.14 14.67 -12.86
N ASP A 256 39.15 14.48 -13.72
CA ASP A 256 39.03 13.65 -14.93
C ASP A 256 38.51 12.22 -14.68
N TRP A 257 39.01 11.54 -13.65
CA TRP A 257 38.59 10.18 -13.32
C TRP A 257 37.18 10.13 -12.69
N ILE A 258 36.77 11.18 -11.97
CA ILE A 258 35.40 11.36 -11.47
C ILE A 258 34.46 11.63 -12.64
N ARG A 259 34.82 12.55 -13.53
CA ARG A 259 34.06 12.86 -14.74
C ARG A 259 33.82 11.61 -15.58
N ALA A 260 34.87 10.81 -15.79
CA ALA A 260 34.77 9.54 -16.52
C ALA A 260 33.80 8.56 -15.83
N GLY A 261 33.86 8.43 -14.50
CA GLY A 261 32.90 7.64 -13.72
C GLY A 261 31.46 8.12 -13.88
N LEU A 262 31.23 9.44 -13.78
CA LEU A 262 29.91 10.05 -13.93
C LEU A 262 29.34 9.82 -15.34
N GLU A 263 30.15 9.99 -16.38
CA GLU A 263 29.72 9.73 -17.76
C GLU A 263 29.40 8.26 -18.01
N ALA A 264 30.20 7.34 -17.45
CA ALA A 264 29.94 5.91 -17.56
C ALA A 264 28.62 5.53 -16.88
N PHE A 265 28.35 6.11 -15.70
CA PHE A 265 27.12 5.91 -14.94
C PHE A 265 25.88 6.45 -15.68
N GLU A 266 25.97 7.64 -16.27
CA GLU A 266 24.89 8.23 -17.07
C GLU A 266 24.54 7.42 -18.31
N LYS A 267 25.55 6.80 -18.93
CA LYS A 267 25.39 5.95 -20.12
C LYS A 267 24.99 4.51 -19.78
N ASP A 268 24.85 4.18 -18.49
CA ASP A 268 24.56 2.82 -17.99
C ASP A 268 25.59 1.79 -18.51
N THR A 269 26.87 2.19 -18.50
CA THR A 269 28.02 1.37 -18.93
C THR A 269 28.86 0.94 -17.72
N THR A 270 29.74 -0.06 -17.92
CA THR A 270 30.66 -0.52 -16.87
C THR A 270 31.48 0.65 -16.32
N LEU A 271 31.47 0.79 -15.00
CA LEU A 271 32.20 1.86 -14.33
C LEU A 271 33.72 1.63 -14.46
N PRO A 272 34.50 2.68 -14.71
CA PRO A 272 35.96 2.60 -14.70
C PRO A 272 36.50 2.55 -13.27
N ALA A 273 37.74 2.09 -13.10
CA ALA A 273 38.47 2.26 -11.85
C ALA A 273 38.53 3.75 -11.45
N PRO A 274 38.39 4.09 -10.17
CA PRO A 274 38.31 3.20 -9.00
C PRO A 274 36.89 2.71 -8.65
N PHE A 275 35.88 2.99 -9.48
CA PHE A 275 34.46 2.71 -9.20
C PHE A 275 33.97 1.35 -9.73
N ASP A 276 34.87 0.56 -10.33
CA ASP A 276 34.60 -0.74 -10.94
C ASP A 276 34.29 -1.84 -9.91
N ASP A 277 34.73 -1.68 -8.66
CA ASP A 277 34.40 -2.56 -7.54
C ASP A 277 33.87 -1.78 -6.32
N ARG A 278 32.57 -1.94 -6.06
CA ARG A 278 31.85 -1.30 -4.95
C ARG A 278 32.30 -1.76 -3.56
N HIS A 279 32.99 -2.89 -3.45
CA HIS A 279 33.44 -3.46 -2.18
C HIS A 279 34.93 -3.18 -1.89
N SER A 280 35.62 -2.55 -2.84
CA SER A 280 37.03 -2.22 -2.71
C SER A 280 37.26 -0.92 -1.92
N MET A 281 38.47 -0.77 -1.38
CA MET A 281 38.94 0.50 -0.80
C MET A 281 39.50 1.47 -1.86
N ASN A 282 39.48 1.09 -3.14
CA ASN A 282 40.14 1.84 -4.21
C ASN A 282 39.60 3.27 -4.35
N VAL A 283 38.30 3.48 -4.09
CA VAL A 283 37.70 4.81 -4.11
C VAL A 283 38.31 5.68 -3.01
N LEU A 284 38.42 5.17 -1.78
CA LEU A 284 39.02 5.92 -0.66
C LEU A 284 40.50 6.22 -0.94
N ASP A 285 41.25 5.26 -1.47
CA ASP A 285 42.66 5.45 -1.81
C ASP A 285 42.85 6.51 -2.89
N ALA A 286 42.00 6.51 -3.93
CA ALA A 286 42.01 7.51 -4.99
C ALA A 286 41.66 8.91 -4.46
N PHE A 287 40.64 9.02 -3.60
CA PHE A 287 40.27 10.29 -2.96
C PHE A 287 41.37 10.83 -2.04
N ASN A 288 42.05 9.97 -1.27
CA ASN A 288 43.17 10.38 -0.42
C ASN A 288 44.43 10.79 -1.22
N SER A 289 44.65 10.18 -2.39
CA SER A 289 45.83 10.41 -3.21
C SER A 289 45.73 11.67 -4.08
N ASP A 290 44.52 12.09 -4.46
CA ASP A 290 44.30 13.26 -5.32
C ASP A 290 44.30 14.56 -4.49
N THR A 291 45.40 15.30 -4.54
CA THR A 291 45.58 16.57 -3.82
C THR A 291 44.54 17.65 -4.14
N ARG A 292 43.78 17.51 -5.23
CA ARG A 292 42.66 18.43 -5.56
C ARG A 292 41.43 18.20 -4.68
N ILE A 293 41.37 17.06 -3.99
CA ILE A 293 40.23 16.68 -3.16
C ILE A 293 40.58 16.89 -1.70
N GLN A 294 39.93 17.86 -1.07
CA GLN A 294 39.99 18.01 0.38
C GLN A 294 38.89 17.17 1.02
N LEU A 295 39.27 16.16 1.82
CA LEU A 295 38.33 15.28 2.52
C LEU A 295 37.93 15.77 3.92
N TRP A 296 38.81 16.54 4.56
CA TRP A 296 38.65 17.01 5.93
C TRP A 296 39.04 18.48 6.05
N ILE A 297 38.31 19.20 6.89
CA ILE A 297 38.68 20.54 7.36
C ILE A 297 38.96 20.42 8.85
N THR A 298 40.13 20.89 9.26
CA THR A 298 40.52 20.97 10.68
C THR A 298 40.29 22.41 11.15
N SER A 299 39.47 22.58 12.18
CA SER A 299 39.25 23.89 12.81
C SER A 299 40.51 24.36 13.58
N GLU A 300 40.52 25.63 14.00
CA GLU A 300 41.59 26.16 14.87
C GLU A 300 41.67 25.43 16.23
N SER A 301 40.57 24.84 16.70
CA SER A 301 40.53 24.01 17.91
C SER A 301 41.06 22.58 17.70
N GLY A 302 41.49 22.24 16.47
CA GLY A 302 41.99 20.90 16.11
C GLY A 302 40.89 19.89 15.77
N GLU A 303 39.64 20.32 15.70
CA GLU A 303 38.50 19.45 15.41
C GLU A 303 38.38 19.18 13.91
N GLN A 304 38.27 17.92 13.51
CA GLN A 304 38.13 17.53 12.12
C GLN A 304 36.67 17.37 11.73
N THR A 305 36.27 18.03 10.65
CA THR A 305 34.94 17.91 10.07
C THR A 305 35.04 17.45 8.61
N PRO A 306 34.20 16.49 8.17
CA PRO A 306 34.29 15.92 6.83
C PRO A 306 33.83 16.94 5.77
N THR A 307 34.46 17.05 4.61
CA THR A 307 33.96 17.96 3.55
C THR A 307 32.76 17.37 2.79
N ALA A 308 32.13 18.18 1.93
CA ALA A 308 31.14 17.68 0.96
C ALA A 308 31.72 16.59 0.04
N ALA A 309 33.03 16.65 -0.29
CA ALA A 309 33.71 15.63 -1.08
C ALA A 309 33.80 14.28 -0.34
N MET A 310 34.09 14.30 0.97
CA MET A 310 34.05 13.09 1.80
C MET A 310 32.64 12.48 1.82
N VAL A 311 31.61 13.32 1.95
CA VAL A 311 30.21 12.85 1.96
C VAL A 311 29.78 12.29 0.59
N ALA A 312 30.26 12.85 -0.51
CA ALA A 312 29.96 12.41 -1.86
C ALA A 312 30.74 11.17 -2.30
N MET A 313 31.78 10.77 -1.56
CA MET A 313 32.81 9.81 -1.98
C MET A 313 32.23 8.50 -2.56
N ASN A 314 31.25 7.91 -1.87
CA ASN A 314 30.66 6.63 -2.27
C ASN A 314 29.37 6.77 -3.08
N ALA A 315 28.90 7.99 -3.35
CA ALA A 315 27.60 8.21 -3.99
C ALA A 315 27.47 7.48 -5.34
N LEU A 316 28.56 7.39 -6.11
CA LEU A 316 28.58 6.71 -7.39
C LEU A 316 28.55 5.17 -7.24
N SER A 317 29.39 4.60 -6.38
CA SER A 317 29.46 3.16 -6.12
C SER A 317 28.21 2.62 -5.42
N ASP A 318 27.66 3.35 -4.45
CA ASP A 318 26.45 2.94 -3.73
C ASP A 318 25.21 2.96 -4.64
N SER A 319 25.22 3.83 -5.65
CA SER A 319 24.12 3.98 -6.63
C SER A 319 24.28 3.08 -7.87
N SER A 320 25.38 2.33 -7.99
CA SER A 320 25.61 1.42 -9.12
C SER A 320 25.01 0.02 -8.93
N GLY A 321 24.42 -0.26 -7.76
CA GLY A 321 23.86 -1.56 -7.42
C GLY A 321 22.80 -2.09 -8.40
N ASP A 322 22.63 -3.42 -8.43
CA ASP A 322 21.77 -4.11 -9.40
C ASP A 322 20.29 -3.74 -9.32
N GLU A 323 19.79 -3.43 -8.12
CA GLU A 323 18.38 -3.05 -7.90
C GLU A 323 18.16 -1.56 -8.15
N PRO A 324 17.49 -1.16 -9.26
CA PRO A 324 17.47 0.25 -9.68
C PRO A 324 16.69 1.18 -8.75
N LEU A 325 15.71 0.66 -8.01
CA LEU A 325 14.93 1.46 -7.06
C LEU A 325 15.72 1.77 -5.79
N ALA A 326 16.42 0.77 -5.24
CA ALA A 326 17.30 0.98 -4.10
C ALA A 326 18.45 1.92 -4.46
N ALA A 327 19.09 1.69 -5.61
CA ALA A 327 20.14 2.56 -6.15
C ALA A 327 19.69 4.02 -6.29
N LEU A 328 18.47 4.26 -6.77
CA LEU A 328 17.91 5.61 -6.86
C LEU A 328 17.80 6.27 -5.48
N PHE A 329 17.23 5.57 -4.49
CA PHE A 329 17.04 6.17 -3.17
C PHE A 329 18.37 6.43 -2.46
N SER A 330 19.38 5.57 -2.67
CA SER A 330 20.76 5.85 -2.23
C SER A 330 21.30 7.14 -2.86
N ALA A 331 21.13 7.31 -4.18
CA ALA A 331 21.59 8.51 -4.89
C ALA A 331 20.94 9.81 -4.37
N LEU A 332 19.62 9.77 -4.14
CA LEU A 332 18.87 10.92 -3.61
C LEU A 332 19.27 11.24 -2.17
N GLU A 333 19.50 10.21 -1.34
CA GLU A 333 19.97 10.39 0.03
C GLU A 333 21.40 10.96 0.07
N SER A 334 22.30 10.50 -0.79
CA SER A 334 23.64 11.08 -0.95
C SER A 334 23.56 12.56 -1.32
N LEU A 335 22.68 12.92 -2.24
CA LEU A 335 22.48 14.33 -2.63
C LEU A 335 22.00 15.19 -1.45
N LEU A 336 21.04 14.71 -0.65
CA LEU A 336 20.61 15.41 0.57
C LEU A 336 21.76 15.63 1.55
N LYS A 337 22.56 14.60 1.78
CA LYS A 337 23.70 14.65 2.70
C LYS A 337 24.76 15.64 2.23
N VAL A 338 25.04 15.65 0.93
CA VAL A 338 26.00 16.60 0.33
C VAL A 338 25.47 18.02 0.39
N GLN A 339 24.22 18.26 -0.02
CA GLN A 339 23.59 19.58 0.02
C GLN A 339 23.63 20.15 1.44
N HIS A 340 23.18 19.38 2.44
CA HIS A 340 23.23 19.79 3.84
C HIS A 340 24.66 20.09 4.31
N ARG A 341 25.66 19.36 3.82
CA ARG A 341 27.05 19.63 4.18
C ARG A 341 27.58 20.92 3.57
N VAL A 342 27.16 21.25 2.35
CA VAL A 342 27.49 22.52 1.70
C VAL A 342 26.82 23.69 2.42
N ASP A 343 25.56 23.53 2.84
CA ASP A 343 24.81 24.57 3.53
C ASP A 343 25.26 24.78 4.98
N HIS A 344 25.81 23.73 5.61
CA HIS A 344 26.28 23.75 6.99
C HIS A 344 27.73 23.19 7.14
N PRO A 345 28.74 23.92 6.64
CA PRO A 345 30.13 23.45 6.61
C PRO A 345 30.74 23.30 8.02
N ASP A 346 30.28 24.08 8.99
CA ASP A 346 30.82 24.09 10.36
C ASP A 346 30.07 23.11 11.30
N LEU A 347 29.02 22.44 10.81
CA LEU A 347 28.23 21.53 11.63
C LEU A 347 29.07 20.31 12.04
N LEU A 348 29.03 19.98 13.32
CA LEU A 348 29.77 18.85 13.88
C LEU A 348 29.03 17.54 13.63
N SER A 349 29.78 16.44 13.54
CA SER A 349 29.24 15.13 13.14
C SER A 349 28.16 14.57 14.07
N PHE A 350 28.15 15.00 15.34
CA PHE A 350 27.20 14.56 16.38
C PHE A 350 25.93 15.43 16.49
N GLN A 351 25.85 16.56 15.77
CA GLN A 351 24.67 17.41 15.79
C GLN A 351 23.54 16.82 14.93
N ARG A 352 22.29 17.06 15.34
CA ARG A 352 21.10 16.61 14.60
C ARG A 352 21.10 17.27 13.22
N LYS A 353 20.89 16.47 12.17
CA LYS A 353 20.86 16.93 10.78
C LYS A 353 19.41 17.03 10.32
N GLU A 354 19.03 18.20 9.84
CA GLU A 354 17.75 18.43 9.18
C GLU A 354 18.02 18.56 7.67
N TYR A 355 17.62 17.55 6.92
CA TYR A 355 17.79 17.51 5.47
C TYR A 355 16.59 18.15 4.78
N ASP A 356 16.83 18.92 3.72
CA ASP A 356 15.77 19.53 2.91
C ASP A 356 15.13 18.53 1.93
N TYR A 357 14.35 17.59 2.48
CA TYR A 357 13.57 16.65 1.67
C TYR A 357 12.56 17.37 0.77
N ALA A 358 11.92 18.43 1.26
CA ALA A 358 10.88 19.15 0.53
C ALA A 358 11.43 19.82 -0.74
N GLY A 359 12.58 20.50 -0.63
CA GLY A 359 13.26 21.11 -1.77
C GLY A 359 13.69 20.07 -2.80
N LEU A 360 14.35 18.99 -2.37
CA LEU A 360 14.78 17.93 -3.30
C LEU A 360 13.59 17.25 -4.00
N ILE A 361 12.53 16.93 -3.26
CA ILE A 361 11.31 16.34 -3.82
C ILE A 361 10.71 17.27 -4.88
N SER A 362 10.63 18.57 -4.60
CA SER A 362 10.14 19.57 -5.55
C SER A 362 10.97 19.57 -6.85
N GLU A 363 12.30 19.50 -6.75
CA GLU A 363 13.17 19.40 -7.92
C GLU A 363 12.96 18.11 -8.72
N VAL A 364 12.89 16.95 -8.04
CA VAL A 364 12.66 15.66 -8.70
C VAL A 364 11.31 15.64 -9.42
N ARG A 365 10.27 16.22 -8.82
CA ARG A 365 8.95 16.35 -9.46
C ARG A 365 9.05 17.22 -10.70
N ARG A 366 9.64 18.41 -10.58
CA ARG A 366 9.80 19.35 -11.70
C ARG A 366 10.54 18.69 -12.88
N GLU A 367 11.62 17.99 -12.60
CA GLU A 367 12.52 17.46 -13.63
C GLU A 367 11.98 16.17 -14.27
N PHE A 368 11.37 15.27 -13.49
CA PHE A 368 11.06 13.90 -13.95
C PHE A 368 9.57 13.53 -13.90
N PHE A 369 8.76 14.29 -13.14
CA PHE A 369 7.33 14.03 -12.95
C PHE A 369 6.48 15.31 -13.00
N PRO A 370 6.65 16.20 -13.99
CA PRO A 370 5.99 17.52 -14.00
C PRO A 370 4.46 17.45 -14.14
N LYS A 371 3.93 16.29 -14.54
CA LYS A 371 2.49 16.02 -14.67
C LYS A 371 1.90 15.25 -13.48
N LEU A 372 2.71 14.93 -12.47
CA LEU A 372 2.23 14.27 -11.26
C LEU A 372 1.53 15.34 -10.41
N ALA A 373 0.20 15.22 -10.27
CA ALA A 373 -0.67 16.18 -9.58
C ALA A 373 -0.05 16.66 -8.26
N PRO A 374 0.01 17.97 -8.00
CA PRO A 374 0.74 18.52 -6.87
C PRO A 374 0.15 18.02 -5.54
N ALA A 375 1.03 17.85 -4.54
CA ALA A 375 0.69 17.17 -3.28
C ALA A 375 -0.40 17.90 -2.46
N ASP A 376 -0.66 19.17 -2.75
CA ASP A 376 -1.63 20.05 -2.10
C ASP A 376 -3.07 19.90 -2.61
N GLN A 377 -3.29 19.25 -3.76
CA GLN A 377 -4.63 19.06 -4.36
C GLN A 377 -5.32 17.76 -3.97
N TYR A 378 -4.72 16.96 -3.08
CA TYR A 378 -5.38 15.81 -2.49
C TYR A 378 -5.82 16.14 -1.07
N GLU A 379 -7.12 15.98 -0.79
CA GLU A 379 -7.69 16.12 0.55
C GLU A 379 -6.87 15.28 1.54
N ARG A 380 -6.29 16.00 2.49
CA ARG A 380 -5.49 15.51 3.62
C ARG A 380 -6.32 14.50 4.41
N TRP A 381 -5.97 13.22 4.35
CA TRP A 381 -6.60 12.18 5.17
C TRP A 381 -5.99 12.03 6.56
N ILE A 382 -5.00 12.87 6.92
CA ILE A 382 -4.49 12.96 8.28
C ILE A 382 -5.01 14.27 8.83
N GLY A 383 -5.89 14.22 9.82
CA GLY A 383 -6.51 15.36 10.49
C GLY A 383 -5.54 16.25 11.27
N HIS A 384 -4.30 16.41 10.80
CA HIS A 384 -3.33 17.37 11.28
C HIS A 384 -2.60 18.03 10.11
N THR A 385 -2.57 19.36 10.11
CA THR A 385 -1.67 20.11 9.25
C THR A 385 -0.21 19.88 9.66
N VAL A 386 0.76 20.05 8.75
CA VAL A 386 2.20 19.97 9.08
C VAL A 386 2.55 20.91 10.25
N ASP A 387 1.84 22.03 10.37
CA ASP A 387 1.95 22.97 11.49
C ASP A 387 1.50 22.37 12.83
N GLU A 388 0.51 21.47 12.85
CA GLU A 388 0.03 20.81 14.08
C GLU A 388 1.01 19.72 14.58
N ILE A 389 1.71 19.04 13.67
CA ILE A 389 2.77 18.07 14.01
C ILE A 389 4.02 18.79 14.52
N LEU A 390 4.36 19.94 13.93
CA LEU A 390 5.48 20.77 14.38
C LEU A 390 5.20 21.48 15.71
N GLN A 391 3.94 21.84 16.00
CA GLN A 391 3.55 22.41 17.29
C GLN A 391 3.46 21.37 18.42
N ALA A 392 3.09 20.11 18.13
CA ALA A 392 3.05 19.04 19.13
C ALA A 392 4.44 18.64 19.66
N GLY A 393 5.51 18.89 18.91
CA GLY A 393 6.90 18.65 19.32
C GLY A 393 7.53 19.77 20.16
N ALA A 394 6.88 20.93 20.31
CA ALA A 394 7.39 22.08 21.06
C ALA A 394 6.96 22.09 22.54
N GLY A 395 6.26 21.04 22.99
CA GLY A 395 5.65 20.94 24.32
C GLY A 395 6.02 19.70 25.12
N GLN A 396 7.22 19.14 24.94
CA GLN A 396 7.79 18.12 25.84
C GLN A 396 9.23 18.45 26.22
#